data_AF-A0A955S4C6-F1
#
_entry.id   AF-A0A955S4C6-F1
#
_cell.length_a   1.000
_cell.length_b   1.000
_cell.length_c   1.000
_cell.angle_alpha   90.00
_cell.angle_beta   90.00
_cell.angle_gamma   90.00
#
_symmetry.space_group_name_H-M   'P 1'
#
loop_
_entity.id
_entity.type
_entity.pdbx_description
1 polymer ?
#
loop_
_entity_poly.entity_id
_entity_poly.type
_entity_poly.pdbx_seq_one_letter_code
_entity_poly.pdbx_strand_id
1 'polypeptide(L)' 'MKRTVKIAKIDFTKLTINEIHRWVEGKAFELYLSRGRRRGFEWEDWFDAEELLMQELLSS' A
#
# COMPACT_ATOMS: atom_id res chain seq x y z
N MET A 1 -2.73 26.07 3.84
CA MET A 1 -3.15 25.61 2.49
C MET A 1 -3.39 24.10 2.56
N LYS A 2 -4.64 23.64 2.63
CA LYS A 2 -4.94 22.19 2.67
C LYS A 2 -4.89 21.67 1.22
N ARG A 3 -3.87 20.90 0.86
CA ARG A 3 -3.81 20.24 -0.46
C ARG A 3 -4.70 19.00 -0.40
N THR A 4 -5.87 19.05 -1.00
CA THR A 4 -6.71 17.88 -1.24
C THR A 4 -6.10 17.09 -2.39
N VAL A 5 -5.40 16.01 -2.08
CA VAL A 5 -4.93 15.04 -3.08
C VAL A 5 -6.14 14.17 -3.40
N LYS A 6 -6.70 14.32 -4.61
CA LYS A 6 -7.65 13.33 -5.13
C LYS A 6 -6.81 12.12 -5.54
N ILE A 7 -6.83 11.07 -4.71
CA ILE A 7 -6.22 9.80 -5.06
C ILE A 7 -7.06 9.24 -6.21
N ALA A 8 -6.51 9.22 -7.42
CA ALA A 8 -7.14 8.52 -8.53
C ALA A 8 -7.25 7.03 -8.15
N LYS A 9 -8.42 6.41 -8.37
CA LYS A 9 -8.60 4.97 -8.14
C LYS A 9 -7.58 4.25 -9.02
N ILE A 10 -6.63 3.55 -8.41
CA ILE A 10 -5.59 2.82 -9.14
C ILE A 10 -6.25 1.57 -9.71
N ASP A 11 -6.16 1.38 -11.03
CA ASP A 11 -6.59 0.15 -11.68
C ASP A 11 -5.45 -0.88 -11.64
N PHE A 12 -5.43 -1.66 -10.56
CA PHE A 12 -4.38 -2.65 -10.31
C PHE A 12 -4.35 -3.78 -11.35
N THR A 13 -5.42 -3.99 -12.13
CA THR A 13 -5.44 -5.02 -13.18
C THR A 13 -4.54 -4.70 -14.37
N LYS A 14 -4.16 -3.43 -14.52
CA LYS A 14 -3.30 -2.96 -15.62
C LYS A 14 -1.83 -2.79 -15.21
N LEU A 15 -1.51 -3.02 -13.94
CA LEU A 15 -0.16 -2.88 -13.44
C LEU A 15 0.67 -4.12 -13.74
N THR A 16 1.95 -3.89 -14.03
CA THR A 16 2.95 -4.94 -14.07
C THR A 16 3.24 -5.46 -12.66
N ILE A 17 3.78 -6.67 -12.55
CA ILE A 17 4.22 -7.25 -11.27
C ILE A 17 5.18 -6.32 -10.52
N ASN A 18 6.09 -5.65 -11.24
CA ASN A 18 7.03 -4.70 -10.64
C ASN A 18 6.33 -3.46 -10.05
N GLU A 19 5.27 -2.97 -10.70
CA GLU A 19 4.49 -1.85 -10.20
C GLU A 19 3.66 -2.25 -8.98
N ILE A 20 3.11 -3.46 -8.99
CA ILE A 20 2.44 -4.06 -7.82
C ILE A 20 3.40 -4.15 -6.64
N HIS A 21 4.62 -4.68 -6.85
CA HIS A 21 5.63 -4.78 -5.79
C HIS A 21 6.00 -3.41 -5.23
N ARG A 22 6.21 -2.39 -6.09
CA ARG A 22 6.50 -1.02 -5.62
C ARG A 22 5.36 -0.41 -4.83
N TRP A 23 4.12 -0.72 -5.22
CA TRP A 23 2.95 -0.27 -4.47
C TRP A 23 2.90 -0.89 -3.07
N VAL A 24 3.08 -2.22 -2.98
CA VAL A 24 3.11 -2.95 -1.70
C VAL A 24 4.23 -2.43 -0.81
N GLU A 25 5.44 -2.26 -1.35
CA GLU A 25 6.59 -1.69 -0.63
C GLU A 25 6.28 -0.28 -0.10
N GLY A 26 5.72 0.59 -0.93
CA GLY A 26 5.32 1.94 -0.53
C GLY A 26 4.27 1.92 0.58
N LYS A 27 3.29 1.01 0.49
CA LYS A 27 2.22 0.89 1.47
C LYS A 27 2.72 0.30 2.81
N ALA A 28 3.59 -0.71 2.76
CA ALA A 28 4.25 -1.26 3.93
C ALA A 28 5.08 -0.19 4.66
N PHE A 29 5.78 0.67 3.91
CA PHE A 29 6.52 1.78 4.49
C PHE A 29 5.60 2.84 5.14
N GLU A 30 4.45 3.15 4.53
CA GLU A 30 3.44 4.01 5.16
C GLU A 30 2.93 3.43 6.49
N LEU A 31 2.67 2.12 6.53
CA LEU A 31 2.25 1.41 7.75
C LEU A 31 3.33 1.47 8.84
N TYR A 32 4.58 1.19 8.48
CA TYR A 32 5.73 1.34 9.37
C TYR A 32 5.83 2.75 9.99
N LEU A 33 5.65 3.78 9.18
CA LEU A 33 5.64 5.17 9.65
C LEU A 33 4.45 5.43 10.59
N SER A 34 3.26 4.95 10.24
CA SER A 34 2.03 5.13 11.04
C SER A 34 2.13 4.46 12.42
N ARG A 35 2.86 3.34 12.52
CA ARG A 35 3.13 2.59 13.76
C ARG A 35 4.25 3.19 14.61
N GLY A 36 4.75 4.37 14.24
CA GLY A 36 5.80 5.06 14.99
C GLY A 36 7.18 4.44 14.79
N ARG A 37 7.44 3.87 13.61
CA ARG A 37 8.74 3.29 13.24
C ARG A 37 9.15 2.10 14.11
N ARG A 38 8.17 1.35 14.60
CA ARG A 38 8.38 0.20 15.48
C ARG A 38 9.10 -0.91 14.72
N ARG A 39 10.27 -1.31 15.21
CA ARG A 39 11.05 -2.43 14.65
C ARG A 39 10.43 -3.78 15.03
N GLY A 40 10.64 -4.79 14.19
CA GLY A 40 10.11 -6.13 14.38
C GLY A 40 8.67 -6.34 13.91
N PHE A 41 8.13 -5.38 13.15
CA PHE A 41 6.80 -5.44 12.53
C PHE A 41 6.88 -5.32 11.00
N GLU A 42 8.08 -5.44 10.43
CA GLU A 42 8.32 -5.21 9.00
C GLU A 42 7.57 -6.22 8.13
N TRP A 43 7.45 -7.46 8.61
CA TRP A 43 6.69 -8.52 7.93
C TRP A 43 5.20 -8.27 8.03
N GLU A 44 4.70 -7.86 9.20
CA GLU A 44 3.31 -7.52 9.43
C GLU A 44 2.89 -6.32 8.57
N ASP A 45 3.72 -5.28 8.49
CA ASP A 45 3.50 -4.12 7.63
C ASP A 45 3.42 -4.53 6.14
N TRP A 46 4.25 -5.50 5.73
CA TRP A 46 4.21 -6.05 4.38
C TRP A 46 2.94 -6.86 4.11
N PHE A 47 2.56 -7.77 5.01
CA PHE A 47 1.35 -8.58 4.87
C PHE A 47 0.08 -7.73 4.87
N ASP A 48 0.00 -6.73 5.73
CA ASP A 48 -1.12 -5.80 5.76
C ASP A 48 -1.21 -4.99 4.45
N ALA A 49 -0.06 -4.62 3.87
CA ALA A 49 -0.04 -3.97 2.55
C ALA A 49 -0.54 -4.90 1.43
N GLU A 50 -0.16 -6.17 1.42
CA GLU A 50 -0.68 -7.17 0.47
C GLU A 50 -2.19 -7.41 0.65
N GLU A 51 -2.68 -7.45 1.88
CA GLU A 51 -4.11 -7.60 2.17
C GLU A 51 -4.92 -6.41 1.62
N LEU A 52 -4.43 -5.18 1.82
CA LEU A 52 -5.05 -3.98 1.26
C LEU A 52 -5.10 -4.02 -0.27
N LEU A 53 -4.03 -4.49 -0.92
CA LEU A 53 -4.03 -4.67 -2.37
C LEU A 53 -5.10 -5.67 -2.81
N MET A 54 -5.23 -6.81 -2.13
CA MET A 54 -6.25 -7.81 -2.44
C MET A 54 -7.67 -7.24 -2.29
N GLN A 55 -7.92 -6.44 -1.26
CA GLN A 55 -9.22 -5.78 -1.06
C GLN A 55 -9.56 -4.81 -2.21
N GLU A 56 -8.58 -4.02 -2.67
CA GLU A 56 -8.75 -3.11 -3.82
C GLU A 56 -9.01 -3.87 -5.14
N LEU A 57 -8.34 -5.01 -5.33
CA LEU A 57 -8.54 -5.88 -6.50
C LEU A 57 -9.91 -6.56 -6.50
N LEU A 58 -10.41 -6.99 -5.33
CA LEU A 58 -11.71 -7.67 -5.20
C LEU A 58 -12.91 -6.71 -5.19
N SER A 59 -12.67 -5.43 -4.90
CA SER A 59 -13.69 -4.37 -4.88
C SER A 59 -13.76 -3.55 -6.17
N SER A 60 -12.93 -3.88 -7.17
CA SER A 60 -12.89 -3.25 -8.50
C SER A 60 -13.62 -4.10 -9.54
#